data_AF-A0A7C6EQX0-F1
#
_entry.id   AF-A0A7C6EQX0-F1
#
_cell.length_a   1.000
_cell.length_b   1.000
_cell.length_c   1.000
_cell.angle_alpha   90.00
_cell.angle_beta   90.00
_cell.angle_gamma   90.00
#
_symmetry.space_group_name_H-M   'P 1'
#
loop_
_entity.id
_entity.type
_entity.pdbx_description
1 polymer ?
#
loop_
_entity_poly.entity_id
_entity_poly.type
_entity_poly.pdbx_seq_one_letter_code
_entity_poly.pdbx_strand_id
1 'polypeptide(L)'
;MRKKWLGLFLFYLLALALIVSAAQLGKLKSKIADQILRSKPVLTTSLEDVTTEVPFLDDYNPSKFYSLRRMPLKSDSIKYYPIPGSWTITLKSYCLNAGKYGPREGNGYLYAPLKGEWADIIRSVLQRSVAHPEIPQPTVQSLIWGILARTKIADMSSSLKIAAAKLLTPKEIATVNGGALGLIPQALKEEAFRGLPAPVREVLEAEAALRDMLRRGIETYEDLERVAVRAGIAPPQEGDREIPASRWSYHPDGYFVRYLPSGYTRTTLQISIPRPYFLRLDEQERLISIKDWRGQSLDIQYDDNIMPLTQEKDGQPIAYTFRSLKLTQVKAKKQKLTREWSGRGWTLISLPDKGEKISRENQEYYARLNEALQWGHSHRNQVENLLQQVPQTPLREGISEMTAQLGCFIYSAENFFEVNSKNDGDDGMEKEAIKLLKEAWQHLIRIAMMEHQIASRKTEMSAEPYLMLIKGGPFLEFSHGAPLLNSTSGQEGGGGGIGLSGSSAVSGNQGEQPEGMGGPVYDLPVIDLSGEEAGEEEDFPVIDLSGRVEDDFKNPEYLNGYRHAYWLGYAVGSFTAMEGIEYDDSDYQGPLYESLPEAGKRGFEDGWKAGYNVGYTEGEEFRKKMKKSKGR
;
A
#
# COMPACT_ATOMS: atom_id res chain seq x y z
N MET A 1 -31.77 -78.78 -1.53
CA MET A 1 -32.36 -77.43 -1.58
C MET A 1 -31.37 -76.27 -1.40
N ARG A 2 -30.25 -76.41 -0.66
CA ARG A 2 -29.30 -75.30 -0.38
C ARG A 2 -28.52 -74.72 -1.58
N LYS A 3 -28.23 -75.50 -2.63
CA LYS A 3 -27.48 -75.00 -3.81
C LYS A 3 -28.30 -74.10 -4.76
N LYS A 4 -29.63 -74.27 -4.81
CA LYS A 4 -30.51 -73.43 -5.65
C LYS A 4 -30.74 -72.03 -5.05
N TRP A 5 -30.70 -71.91 -3.73
CA TRP A 5 -30.85 -70.64 -3.03
C TRP A 5 -29.59 -69.76 -3.09
N LEU A 6 -28.40 -70.37 -3.12
CA LEU A 6 -27.15 -69.62 -3.23
C LEU A 6 -26.99 -68.96 -4.62
N GLY A 7 -27.42 -69.64 -5.68
CA GLY A 7 -27.42 -69.09 -7.04
C GLY A 7 -28.43 -67.95 -7.21
N LEU A 8 -29.62 -68.07 -6.61
CA LEU A 8 -30.63 -67.00 -6.65
C LEU A 8 -30.21 -65.77 -5.85
N PHE A 9 -29.52 -65.97 -4.72
CA PHE A 9 -28.99 -64.89 -3.89
C PHE A 9 -27.82 -64.16 -4.55
N LEU A 10 -26.90 -64.88 -5.22
CA LEU A 10 -25.84 -64.26 -6.01
C LEU A 10 -26.40 -63.50 -7.23
N PHE A 11 -27.44 -64.03 -7.88
CA PHE A 11 -28.11 -63.35 -8.99
C PHE A 11 -28.85 -62.10 -8.51
N TYR A 12 -29.48 -62.13 -7.33
CA TYR A 12 -30.08 -60.96 -6.70
C TYR A 12 -29.03 -59.92 -6.28
N LEU A 13 -27.86 -60.32 -5.79
CA LEU A 13 -26.75 -59.41 -5.47
C LEU A 13 -26.10 -58.81 -6.73
N LEU A 14 -25.96 -59.59 -7.81
CA LEU A 14 -25.45 -59.10 -9.09
C LEU A 14 -26.46 -58.16 -9.77
N ALA A 15 -27.76 -58.47 -9.66
CA ALA A 15 -28.84 -57.60 -10.09
C ALA A 15 -28.93 -56.33 -9.21
N LEU A 16 -28.75 -56.42 -7.89
CA LEU A 16 -28.68 -55.24 -7.02
C LEU A 16 -27.44 -54.37 -7.31
N ALA A 17 -26.31 -54.98 -7.66
CA ALA A 17 -25.09 -54.27 -8.06
C ALA A 17 -25.22 -53.61 -9.45
N LEU A 18 -26.00 -54.21 -10.37
CA LEU A 18 -26.36 -53.61 -11.67
C LEU A 18 -27.50 -52.58 -11.56
N ILE A 19 -28.29 -52.62 -10.47
CA ILE A 19 -29.32 -51.64 -10.10
C ILE A 19 -28.77 -50.57 -9.13
N VAL A 20 -27.43 -50.45 -8.99
CA VAL A 20 -26.80 -49.15 -8.75
C VAL A 20 -27.05 -48.32 -10.01
N SER A 21 -28.27 -47.80 -10.05
CA SER A 21 -28.99 -47.46 -11.28
C SER A 21 -28.30 -46.37 -12.08
N ALA A 22 -28.55 -46.36 -13.39
CA ALA A 22 -28.31 -45.20 -14.25
C ALA A 22 -28.88 -43.89 -13.67
N ALA A 23 -29.85 -43.95 -12.74
CA ALA A 23 -30.37 -42.80 -12.00
C ALA A 23 -29.47 -42.35 -10.83
N GLN A 24 -28.76 -43.24 -10.12
CA GLN A 24 -27.71 -42.86 -9.17
C GLN A 24 -26.46 -42.35 -9.90
N LEU A 25 -26.10 -42.98 -11.01
CA LEU A 25 -25.05 -42.47 -11.90
C LEU A 25 -25.46 -41.14 -12.53
N GLY A 26 -26.73 -40.97 -12.91
CA GLY A 26 -27.29 -39.72 -13.45
C GLY A 26 -27.35 -38.59 -12.43
N LYS A 27 -27.74 -38.88 -11.18
CA LYS A 27 -27.68 -37.92 -10.06
C LYS A 27 -26.24 -37.56 -9.68
N LEU A 28 -25.32 -38.52 -9.73
CA LEU A 28 -23.90 -38.26 -9.50
C LEU A 28 -23.31 -37.44 -10.65
N LYS A 29 -23.66 -37.76 -11.91
CA LYS A 29 -23.31 -36.98 -13.12
C LYS A 29 -23.85 -35.55 -13.03
N SER A 30 -25.12 -35.36 -12.67
CA SER A 30 -25.71 -34.02 -12.56
C SER A 30 -25.11 -33.22 -11.41
N LYS A 31 -24.77 -33.87 -10.28
CA LYS A 31 -24.13 -33.22 -9.14
C LYS A 31 -22.66 -32.88 -9.41
N ILE A 32 -21.94 -33.72 -10.16
CA ILE A 32 -20.58 -33.46 -10.63
C ILE A 32 -20.58 -32.38 -11.71
N ALA A 33 -21.50 -32.45 -12.67
CA ALA A 33 -21.69 -31.40 -13.67
C ALA A 33 -22.06 -30.09 -12.99
N ASP A 34 -23.01 -30.06 -12.06
CA ASP A 34 -23.30 -28.87 -11.25
C ASP A 34 -22.08 -28.39 -10.46
N GLN A 35 -21.27 -29.28 -9.90
CA GLN A 35 -20.09 -28.92 -9.13
C GLN A 35 -18.92 -28.43 -9.99
N ILE A 36 -18.84 -28.85 -11.26
CA ILE A 36 -17.88 -28.40 -12.29
C ILE A 36 -18.37 -27.09 -12.94
N LEU A 37 -19.66 -27.00 -13.26
CA LEU A 37 -20.33 -25.77 -13.70
C LEU A 37 -20.27 -24.70 -12.60
N ARG A 38 -20.24 -25.11 -11.32
CA ARG A 38 -19.99 -24.25 -10.15
C ARG A 38 -18.53 -24.17 -9.74
N SER A 39 -17.60 -24.88 -10.39
CA SER A 39 -16.18 -24.77 -10.03
C SER A 39 -15.66 -23.45 -10.57
N LYS A 40 -15.91 -22.40 -9.79
CA LYS A 40 -15.43 -21.04 -10.04
C LYS A 40 -13.92 -21.07 -10.31
N PRO A 41 -13.40 -20.13 -11.11
CA PRO A 41 -11.96 -19.92 -11.24
C PRO A 41 -11.27 -19.95 -9.86
N VAL A 42 -10.10 -20.60 -9.76
CA VAL A 42 -9.41 -20.74 -8.47
C VAL A 42 -8.91 -19.40 -7.94
N LEU A 43 -8.66 -18.45 -8.85
CA LEU A 43 -8.51 -17.03 -8.58
C LEU A 43 -9.69 -16.29 -9.20
N THR A 44 -10.27 -15.36 -8.45
CA THR A 44 -11.42 -14.55 -8.89
C THR A 44 -11.10 -13.05 -8.91
N THR A 45 -9.83 -12.67 -8.74
CA THR A 45 -9.39 -11.27 -8.84
C THR A 45 -9.70 -10.71 -10.22
N SER A 46 -10.31 -9.53 -10.25
CA SER A 46 -10.78 -8.84 -11.45
C SER A 46 -10.60 -7.33 -11.34
N LEU A 47 -11.00 -6.59 -12.39
CA LEU A 47 -10.98 -5.13 -12.38
C LEU A 47 -12.00 -4.54 -11.40
N GLU A 48 -13.08 -5.26 -11.07
CA GLU A 48 -14.04 -4.84 -10.04
C GLU A 48 -13.42 -4.83 -8.63
N ASP A 49 -12.34 -5.60 -8.42
CA ASP A 49 -11.62 -5.65 -7.15
C ASP A 49 -10.62 -4.50 -7.00
N VAL A 50 -10.46 -3.68 -8.03
CA VAL A 50 -9.61 -2.51 -8.04
C VAL A 50 -10.36 -1.31 -7.47
N THR A 51 -10.31 -1.17 -6.16
CA THR A 51 -11.10 -0.17 -5.44
C THR A 51 -10.27 0.94 -4.80
N THR A 52 -8.94 0.89 -4.92
CA THR A 52 -8.02 1.80 -4.21
C THR A 52 -7.25 2.73 -5.15
N GLU A 53 -7.76 2.99 -6.35
CA GLU A 53 -7.12 3.93 -7.26
C GLU A 53 -7.16 5.37 -6.74
N VAL A 54 -6.16 6.16 -7.14
CA VAL A 54 -5.98 7.54 -6.67
C VAL A 54 -5.74 8.46 -7.87
N PRO A 55 -6.78 8.75 -8.67
CA PRO A 55 -6.65 9.48 -9.94
C PRO A 55 -6.10 10.89 -9.78
N PHE A 56 -6.45 11.53 -8.67
CA PHE A 56 -6.02 12.89 -8.36
C PHE A 56 -4.52 13.01 -8.01
N LEU A 57 -3.77 11.90 -8.01
CA LEU A 57 -2.30 11.89 -7.93
C LEU A 57 -1.63 11.57 -9.27
N ASP A 58 -2.35 11.50 -10.40
CA ASP A 58 -1.78 11.09 -11.69
C ASP A 58 -0.62 11.99 -12.16
N ASP A 59 -0.62 13.26 -11.77
CA ASP A 59 0.44 14.23 -12.05
C ASP A 59 1.48 14.36 -10.92
N TYR A 60 1.33 13.59 -9.84
CA TYR A 60 2.34 13.48 -8.78
C TYR A 60 3.49 12.59 -9.24
N ASN A 61 4.63 13.21 -9.53
CA ASN A 61 5.86 12.53 -9.94
C ASN A 61 7.07 13.03 -9.15
N PRO A 62 7.45 12.36 -8.04
CA PRO A 62 8.65 12.70 -7.29
C PRO A 62 9.89 12.78 -8.17
N SER A 63 10.68 13.85 -8.04
CA SER A 63 11.91 14.03 -8.81
C SER A 63 13.00 13.02 -8.48
N LYS A 64 12.90 12.33 -7.33
CA LYS A 64 13.88 11.36 -6.86
C LYS A 64 13.21 10.16 -6.21
N PHE A 65 13.58 8.97 -6.69
CA PHE A 65 13.26 7.70 -6.06
C PHE A 65 14.51 7.05 -5.49
N TYR A 66 14.40 6.45 -4.31
CA TYR A 66 15.46 5.68 -3.68
C TYR A 66 15.23 4.17 -3.90
N SER A 67 16.29 3.40 -4.07
CA SER A 67 16.15 1.94 -4.18
C SER A 67 15.60 1.36 -2.86
N LEU A 68 14.53 0.57 -2.96
CA LEU A 68 13.91 -0.08 -1.80
C LEU A 68 14.85 -1.07 -1.09
N ARG A 69 15.90 -1.56 -1.77
CA ARG A 69 16.95 -2.41 -1.17
C ARG A 69 17.68 -1.75 0.01
N ARG A 70 17.53 -0.44 0.19
CA ARG A 70 18.10 0.32 1.31
C ARG A 70 17.24 0.27 2.57
N MET A 71 16.03 -0.28 2.50
CA MET A 71 15.20 -0.47 3.69
C MET A 71 15.63 -1.76 4.41
N PRO A 72 15.78 -1.73 5.74
CA PRO A 72 16.06 -2.95 6.48
C PRO A 72 14.91 -3.97 6.33
N LEU A 73 15.25 -5.26 6.45
CA LEU A 73 14.28 -6.34 6.46
C LEU A 73 13.83 -6.63 7.88
N LYS A 74 12.55 -6.95 8.06
CA LYS A 74 12.07 -7.56 9.32
C LYS A 74 12.42 -9.05 9.29
N SER A 75 12.94 -9.63 10.38
CA SER A 75 13.33 -11.05 10.37
C SER A 75 12.13 -11.98 10.09
N ASP A 76 12.44 -13.18 9.58
CA ASP A 76 11.56 -14.29 9.19
C ASP A 76 10.54 -14.02 8.08
N SER A 77 10.41 -12.78 7.60
CA SER A 77 9.53 -12.41 6.48
C SER A 77 10.21 -11.39 5.58
N ILE A 78 10.13 -11.52 4.25
CA ILE A 78 10.68 -10.51 3.33
C ILE A 78 9.76 -9.29 3.31
N LYS A 79 9.78 -8.54 4.41
CA LYS A 79 9.03 -7.30 4.63
C LYS A 79 10.02 -6.19 4.89
N TYR A 80 9.79 -5.04 4.26
CA TYR A 80 10.62 -3.86 4.43
C TYR A 80 10.08 -2.95 5.53
N TYR A 81 10.96 -2.36 6.35
CA TYR A 81 10.55 -1.34 7.33
C TYR A 81 10.00 -0.11 6.62
N PRO A 82 8.80 0.40 6.98
CA PRO A 82 8.18 1.52 6.31
C PRO A 82 8.85 2.85 6.69
N ILE A 83 9.82 3.29 5.88
CA ILE A 83 10.49 4.60 6.03
C ILE A 83 9.84 5.61 5.06
N PRO A 84 9.32 6.76 5.54
CA PRO A 84 8.70 7.76 4.67
C PRO A 84 9.59 8.26 3.53
N GLY A 85 9.04 8.32 2.33
CA GLY A 85 9.75 8.75 1.12
C GLY A 85 9.26 8.05 -0.14
N SER A 86 9.91 8.39 -1.26
CA SER A 86 9.63 7.82 -2.57
C SER A 86 10.66 6.76 -2.91
N TRP A 87 10.20 5.55 -3.19
CA TRP A 87 11.01 4.36 -3.38
C TRP A 87 10.74 3.70 -4.72
N THR A 88 11.74 3.01 -5.26
CA THR A 88 11.62 2.21 -6.47
C THR A 88 12.26 0.85 -6.27
N ILE A 89 11.63 -0.18 -6.84
CA ILE A 89 12.17 -1.53 -6.89
C ILE A 89 11.70 -2.21 -8.15
N THR A 90 12.59 -2.97 -8.78
CA THR A 90 12.21 -3.86 -9.87
C THR A 90 12.11 -5.29 -9.37
N LEU A 91 10.96 -5.91 -9.60
CA LEU A 91 10.63 -7.25 -9.14
C LEU A 91 10.42 -8.20 -10.32
N LYS A 92 10.60 -9.49 -10.05
CA LYS A 92 10.04 -10.55 -10.88
C LYS A 92 8.52 -10.52 -10.73
N SER A 93 7.81 -10.51 -11.84
CA SER A 93 6.36 -10.65 -11.89
C SER A 93 5.96 -11.97 -12.55
N TYR A 94 4.71 -12.37 -12.30
CA TYR A 94 4.16 -13.63 -12.77
C TYR A 94 2.77 -13.39 -13.36
N CYS A 95 2.49 -14.02 -14.49
CA CYS A 95 1.17 -14.00 -15.10
C CYS A 95 0.22 -14.92 -14.32
N LEU A 96 -0.89 -14.38 -13.83
CA LEU A 96 -1.89 -15.11 -13.05
C LEU A 96 -3.15 -15.49 -13.85
N ASN A 97 -3.19 -15.13 -15.14
CA ASN A 97 -4.29 -15.45 -16.03
C ASN A 97 -3.75 -16.12 -17.29
N ALA A 98 -3.78 -17.44 -17.33
CA ALA A 98 -3.47 -18.19 -18.54
C ALA A 98 -4.52 -17.91 -19.63
N GLY A 99 -4.09 -17.88 -20.89
CA GLY A 99 -4.93 -17.61 -22.06
C GLY A 99 -5.31 -16.14 -22.24
N LYS A 100 -4.76 -15.21 -21.44
CA LYS A 100 -4.95 -13.75 -21.60
C LYS A 100 -3.72 -13.10 -22.23
N TYR A 101 -3.89 -11.87 -22.71
CA TYR A 101 -2.83 -11.08 -23.31
C TYR A 101 -1.83 -10.60 -22.26
N GLY A 102 -0.56 -10.61 -22.64
CA GLY A 102 0.52 -10.12 -21.79
C GLY A 102 0.47 -8.59 -21.60
N PRO A 103 1.03 -8.08 -20.50
CA PRO A 103 1.14 -6.66 -20.25
C PRO A 103 2.14 -6.00 -21.22
N ARG A 104 1.80 -4.81 -21.70
CA ARG A 104 2.68 -3.96 -22.51
C ARG A 104 3.13 -2.73 -21.74
N GLU A 105 4.27 -2.18 -22.16
CA GLU A 105 4.73 -0.87 -21.72
C GLU A 105 3.70 0.20 -22.14
N GLY A 106 3.40 1.15 -21.25
CA GLY A 106 2.37 2.17 -21.47
C GLY A 106 0.95 1.81 -20.99
N ASN A 107 0.68 0.56 -20.60
CA ASN A 107 -0.61 0.19 -20.01
C ASN A 107 -0.69 0.63 -18.53
N GLY A 108 -1.85 1.16 -18.13
CA GLY A 108 -2.15 1.44 -16.73
C GLY A 108 -2.50 0.18 -15.94
N TYR A 109 -1.82 0.00 -14.80
CA TYR A 109 -2.05 -1.10 -13.88
C TYR A 109 -2.42 -0.57 -12.51
N LEU A 110 -3.36 -1.25 -11.88
CA LEU A 110 -3.85 -0.91 -10.56
C LEU A 110 -3.68 -2.06 -9.59
N TYR A 111 -3.57 -1.71 -8.30
CA TYR A 111 -3.57 -2.69 -7.23
C TYR A 111 -4.93 -3.39 -7.13
N ALA A 112 -4.90 -4.72 -7.03
CA ALA A 112 -6.02 -5.51 -6.56
C ALA A 112 -5.55 -6.59 -5.57
N PRO A 113 -6.36 -6.89 -4.53
CA PRO A 113 -6.10 -8.03 -3.68
C PRO A 113 -6.30 -9.34 -4.44
N LEU A 114 -5.47 -10.35 -4.12
CA LEU A 114 -5.71 -11.72 -4.56
C LEU A 114 -6.98 -12.28 -3.89
N LYS A 115 -7.98 -12.66 -4.69
CA LYS A 115 -9.24 -13.28 -4.26
C LYS A 115 -9.42 -14.63 -4.95
N GLY A 116 -10.22 -15.50 -4.34
CA GLY A 116 -10.54 -16.83 -4.85
C GLY A 116 -10.11 -17.95 -3.91
N GLU A 117 -10.53 -19.17 -4.23
CA GLU A 117 -10.31 -20.36 -3.39
C GLU A 117 -8.83 -20.62 -3.11
N TRP A 118 -7.96 -20.41 -4.11
CA TRP A 118 -6.52 -20.73 -4.01
C TRP A 118 -5.64 -19.48 -3.95
N ALA A 119 -6.22 -18.31 -3.63
CA ALA A 119 -5.48 -17.06 -3.48
C ALA A 119 -4.30 -17.16 -2.49
N ASP A 120 -4.52 -17.82 -1.35
CA ASP A 120 -3.47 -18.02 -0.35
C ASP A 120 -2.37 -18.98 -0.83
N ILE A 121 -2.72 -20.02 -1.60
CA ILE A 121 -1.74 -20.95 -2.19
C ILE A 121 -0.83 -20.19 -3.16
N ILE A 122 -1.41 -19.35 -4.02
CA ILE A 122 -0.64 -18.52 -4.95
C ILE A 122 0.23 -17.50 -4.19
N ARG A 123 -0.31 -16.85 -3.16
CA ARG A 123 0.45 -15.92 -2.31
C ARG A 123 1.65 -16.62 -1.66
N SER A 124 1.45 -17.82 -1.13
CA SER A 124 2.50 -18.68 -0.56
C SER A 124 3.61 -18.99 -1.57
N VAL A 125 3.26 -19.39 -2.80
CA VAL A 125 4.25 -19.67 -3.87
C VAL A 125 5.07 -18.42 -4.18
N LEU A 126 4.42 -17.27 -4.35
CA LEU A 126 5.10 -16.00 -4.63
C LEU A 126 6.05 -15.63 -3.48
N GLN A 127 5.60 -15.72 -2.22
CA GLN A 127 6.41 -15.43 -1.05
C GLN A 127 7.63 -16.34 -0.94
N ARG A 128 7.44 -17.65 -1.04
CA ARG A 128 8.54 -18.63 -0.91
C ARG A 128 9.47 -18.61 -2.12
N SER A 129 9.02 -18.21 -3.30
CA SER A 129 9.89 -18.06 -4.48
C SER A 129 11.01 -17.04 -4.28
N VAL A 130 10.78 -16.04 -3.42
CA VAL A 130 11.81 -15.05 -3.09
C VAL A 130 12.85 -15.64 -2.13
N ALA A 131 12.44 -16.53 -1.24
CA ALA A 131 13.34 -17.27 -0.35
C ALA A 131 14.08 -18.42 -1.06
N HIS A 132 13.63 -18.82 -2.26
CA HIS A 132 14.22 -19.88 -3.06
C HIS A 132 14.71 -19.36 -4.44
N PRO A 133 15.71 -18.45 -4.47
CA PRO A 133 16.21 -17.86 -5.71
C PRO A 133 16.87 -18.89 -6.65
N GLU A 134 17.22 -20.07 -6.15
CA GLU A 134 17.75 -21.19 -6.94
C GLU A 134 16.69 -21.79 -7.88
N ILE A 135 15.41 -21.52 -7.67
CA ILE A 135 14.32 -21.97 -8.55
C ILE A 135 14.14 -20.93 -9.67
N PRO A 136 14.37 -21.29 -10.95
CA PRO A 136 14.23 -20.36 -12.05
C PRO A 136 12.82 -19.79 -12.15
N GLN A 137 12.71 -18.50 -12.52
CA GLN A 137 11.42 -17.83 -12.70
C GLN A 137 10.49 -18.58 -13.68
N PRO A 138 10.97 -19.09 -14.84
CA PRO A 138 10.15 -19.93 -15.74
C PRO A 138 9.52 -21.14 -15.06
N THR A 139 10.26 -21.79 -14.14
CA THR A 139 9.78 -22.93 -13.37
C THR A 139 8.69 -22.52 -12.38
N VAL A 140 8.86 -21.38 -11.70
CA VAL A 140 7.84 -20.83 -10.80
C VAL A 140 6.57 -20.43 -11.59
N GLN A 141 6.72 -19.78 -12.74
CA GLN A 141 5.60 -19.42 -13.63
C GLN A 141 4.83 -20.66 -14.11
N SER A 142 5.55 -21.70 -14.53
CA SER A 142 4.96 -22.97 -14.97
C SER A 142 4.23 -23.69 -13.83
N LEU A 143 4.78 -23.65 -12.61
CA LEU A 143 4.11 -24.17 -11.42
C LEU A 143 2.83 -23.40 -11.12
N ILE A 144 2.86 -22.06 -11.18
CA ILE A 144 1.67 -21.21 -11.00
C ILE A 144 0.59 -21.58 -12.02
N TRP A 145 0.92 -21.66 -13.32
CA TRP A 145 -0.05 -22.08 -14.34
C TRP A 145 -0.56 -23.50 -14.11
N GLY A 146 0.29 -24.42 -13.65
CA GLY A 146 -0.13 -25.77 -13.28
C GLY A 146 -1.13 -25.79 -12.13
N ILE A 147 -0.93 -24.96 -11.10
CA ILE A 147 -1.87 -24.77 -9.99
C ILE A 147 -3.17 -24.14 -10.52
N LEU A 148 -3.10 -23.06 -11.30
CA LEU A 148 -4.30 -22.41 -11.84
C LEU A 148 -5.14 -23.35 -12.71
N ALA A 149 -4.48 -24.14 -13.55
CA ALA A 149 -5.10 -25.19 -14.37
C ALA A 149 -5.47 -26.45 -13.58
N ARG A 150 -5.36 -26.45 -12.24
CA ARG A 150 -5.69 -27.57 -11.34
C ARG A 150 -5.02 -28.90 -11.73
N THR A 151 -3.81 -28.83 -12.26
CA THR A 151 -2.99 -29.99 -12.59
C THR A 151 -2.49 -30.61 -11.30
N LYS A 152 -2.65 -31.93 -11.12
CA LYS A 152 -2.11 -32.61 -9.94
C LYS A 152 -0.60 -32.48 -9.96
N ILE A 153 0.00 -32.07 -8.85
CA ILE A 153 1.46 -32.00 -8.68
C ILE A 153 2.11 -33.36 -8.98
N ALA A 154 1.43 -34.46 -8.60
CA ALA A 154 1.89 -35.82 -8.89
C ALA A 154 2.00 -36.14 -10.39
N ASP A 155 1.27 -35.42 -11.24
CA ASP A 155 1.23 -35.62 -12.69
C ASP A 155 2.19 -34.67 -13.42
N MET A 156 2.78 -33.67 -12.74
CA MET A 156 3.72 -32.71 -13.33
C MET A 156 5.10 -33.32 -13.61
N SER A 157 5.91 -32.62 -14.41
CA SER A 157 7.33 -32.95 -14.63
C SER A 157 8.14 -32.99 -13.33
N SER A 158 9.26 -33.72 -13.33
CA SER A 158 10.13 -33.87 -12.15
C SER A 158 10.66 -32.54 -11.62
N SER A 159 11.00 -31.59 -12.50
CA SER A 159 11.46 -30.26 -12.10
C SER A 159 10.36 -29.48 -11.37
N LEU A 160 9.12 -29.54 -11.86
CA LEU A 160 7.97 -28.88 -11.22
C LEU A 160 7.58 -29.54 -9.90
N LYS A 161 7.72 -30.87 -9.78
CA LYS A 161 7.53 -31.58 -8.51
C LYS A 161 8.53 -31.13 -7.45
N ILE A 162 9.80 -30.99 -7.82
CA ILE A 162 10.86 -30.51 -6.92
C ILE A 162 10.58 -29.06 -6.50
N ALA A 163 10.21 -28.19 -7.45
CA ALA A 163 9.83 -26.81 -7.16
C ALA A 163 8.60 -26.74 -6.23
N ALA A 164 7.57 -27.54 -6.50
CA ALA A 164 6.38 -27.64 -5.66
C ALA A 164 6.71 -28.11 -4.24
N ALA A 165 7.58 -29.10 -4.07
CA ALA A 165 8.00 -29.57 -2.75
C ALA A 165 8.74 -28.51 -1.92
N LYS A 166 9.40 -27.54 -2.56
CA LYS A 166 10.04 -26.40 -1.90
C LYS A 166 9.09 -25.22 -1.65
N LEU A 167 8.19 -24.95 -2.60
CA LEU A 167 7.36 -23.75 -2.61
C LEU A 167 5.95 -23.94 -2.02
N LEU A 168 5.50 -25.18 -1.87
CA LEU A 168 4.19 -25.52 -1.30
C LEU A 168 4.36 -26.35 -0.04
N THR A 169 3.49 -26.13 0.93
CA THR A 169 3.36 -26.99 2.11
C THR A 169 2.68 -28.32 1.74
N PRO A 170 2.85 -29.38 2.54
CA PRO A 170 2.14 -30.65 2.33
C PRO A 170 0.62 -30.48 2.24
N LYS A 171 0.05 -29.56 3.04
CA LYS A 171 -1.39 -29.23 3.02
C LYS A 171 -1.81 -28.59 1.70
N GLU A 172 -1.02 -27.65 1.18
CA GLU A 172 -1.27 -27.00 -0.11
C GLU A 172 -1.14 -28.02 -1.27
N ILE A 173 -0.13 -28.89 -1.25
CA ILE A 173 0.05 -29.97 -2.24
C ILE A 173 -1.16 -30.92 -2.23
N ALA A 174 -1.63 -31.34 -1.05
CA ALA A 174 -2.81 -32.20 -0.94
C ALA A 174 -4.07 -31.52 -1.48
N THR A 175 -4.20 -30.21 -1.28
CA THR A 175 -5.30 -29.40 -1.80
C THR A 175 -5.27 -29.35 -3.34
N VAL A 176 -4.11 -29.03 -3.93
CA VAL A 176 -3.95 -28.96 -5.40
C VAL A 176 -4.12 -30.32 -6.08
N ASN A 177 -3.67 -31.41 -5.43
CA ASN A 177 -3.89 -32.77 -5.93
C ASN A 177 -5.37 -33.22 -5.91
N GLY A 178 -6.26 -32.34 -5.45
CA GLY A 178 -7.70 -32.43 -5.64
C GLY A 178 -8.49 -32.80 -4.41
N GLY A 179 -7.88 -32.92 -3.22
CA GLY A 179 -8.60 -33.35 -2.01
C GLY A 179 -9.57 -34.52 -2.30
N ALA A 180 -10.82 -34.44 -1.85
CA ALA A 180 -11.86 -35.44 -2.16
C ALA A 180 -12.35 -35.45 -3.63
N LEU A 181 -12.08 -34.41 -4.42
CA LEU A 181 -12.49 -34.26 -5.84
C LEU A 181 -11.51 -34.92 -6.84
N GLY A 182 -10.29 -35.22 -6.40
CA GLY A 182 -9.28 -35.95 -7.19
C GLY A 182 -9.65 -37.41 -7.48
N LEU A 183 -10.72 -37.90 -6.86
CA LEU A 183 -11.29 -39.25 -6.96
C LEU A 183 -12.34 -39.41 -8.08
N ILE A 184 -12.73 -38.32 -8.75
CA ILE A 184 -13.73 -38.38 -9.83
C ILE A 184 -13.07 -38.85 -11.14
N PRO A 185 -13.59 -39.92 -11.79
CA PRO A 185 -13.05 -40.44 -13.05
C PRO A 185 -13.04 -39.43 -14.21
N GLN A 186 -11.97 -39.45 -15.00
CA GLN A 186 -11.69 -38.52 -16.11
C GLN A 186 -12.82 -38.46 -17.17
N ALA A 187 -13.36 -39.63 -17.55
CA ALA A 187 -14.42 -39.73 -18.56
C ALA A 187 -15.70 -38.98 -18.18
N LEU A 188 -15.98 -38.84 -16.87
CA LEU A 188 -17.16 -38.12 -16.39
C LEU A 188 -16.99 -36.59 -16.45
N LYS A 189 -15.75 -36.10 -16.38
CA LYS A 189 -15.42 -34.66 -16.50
C LYS A 189 -15.52 -34.20 -17.95
N GLU A 190 -14.95 -34.97 -18.88
CA GLU A 190 -14.93 -34.64 -20.32
C GLU A 190 -16.33 -34.60 -20.96
N GLU A 191 -17.26 -35.41 -20.46
CA GLU A 191 -18.66 -35.39 -20.90
C GLU A 191 -19.43 -34.16 -20.35
N ALA A 192 -19.08 -33.68 -19.15
CA ALA A 192 -19.69 -32.49 -18.53
C ALA A 192 -19.25 -31.17 -19.20
N PHE A 193 -18.01 -31.10 -19.70
CA PHE A 193 -17.46 -29.86 -20.31
C PHE A 193 -18.07 -29.50 -21.67
N ARG A 194 -18.67 -30.46 -22.39
CA ARG A 194 -19.29 -30.22 -23.71
C ARG A 194 -20.53 -29.31 -23.67
N GLY A 195 -21.14 -29.11 -22.50
CA GLY A 195 -22.35 -28.30 -22.33
C GLY A 195 -22.13 -26.82 -21.99
N LEU A 196 -20.88 -26.34 -21.93
CA LEU A 196 -20.56 -24.98 -21.43
C LEU A 196 -20.65 -23.88 -22.50
N PRO A 197 -21.01 -22.62 -22.14
CA PRO A 197 -20.96 -21.45 -23.02
C PRO A 197 -19.56 -21.15 -23.58
N ALA A 198 -19.50 -20.57 -24.78
CA ALA A 198 -18.23 -20.38 -25.53
C ALA A 198 -17.12 -19.62 -24.78
N PRO A 199 -17.37 -18.52 -24.04
CA PRO A 199 -16.31 -17.80 -23.33
C PRO A 199 -15.69 -18.61 -22.18
N VAL A 200 -16.51 -19.44 -21.51
CA VAL A 200 -16.04 -20.34 -20.45
C VAL A 200 -15.27 -21.51 -21.06
N ARG A 201 -15.67 -21.95 -22.26
CA ARG A 201 -15.01 -23.03 -22.99
C ARG A 201 -13.60 -22.64 -23.42
N GLU A 202 -13.37 -21.43 -23.91
CA GLU A 202 -12.02 -20.98 -24.32
C GLU A 202 -11.00 -20.99 -23.17
N VAL A 203 -11.40 -20.52 -21.98
CA VAL A 203 -10.52 -20.54 -20.79
C VAL A 203 -10.24 -21.98 -20.36
N LEU A 204 -11.26 -22.84 -20.36
CA LEU A 204 -11.11 -24.24 -20.00
C LEU A 204 -10.31 -25.06 -21.03
N GLU A 205 -10.40 -24.71 -22.32
CA GLU A 205 -9.60 -25.30 -23.40
C GLU A 205 -8.12 -24.92 -23.26
N ALA A 206 -7.84 -23.65 -22.96
CA ALA A 206 -6.48 -23.21 -22.64
C ALA A 206 -5.93 -23.90 -21.38
N GLU A 207 -6.73 -24.03 -20.32
CA GLU A 207 -6.38 -24.78 -19.11
C GLU A 207 -6.16 -26.29 -19.40
N ALA A 208 -6.99 -26.90 -20.24
CA ALA A 208 -6.88 -28.31 -20.61
C ALA A 208 -5.63 -28.57 -21.46
N ALA A 209 -5.34 -27.69 -22.43
CA ALA A 209 -4.12 -27.73 -23.23
C ALA A 209 -2.88 -27.60 -22.33
N LEU A 210 -2.86 -26.62 -21.42
CA LEU A 210 -1.78 -26.43 -20.45
C LEU A 210 -1.59 -27.65 -19.56
N ARG A 211 -2.67 -28.24 -19.03
CA ARG A 211 -2.61 -29.44 -18.20
C ARG A 211 -1.97 -30.61 -18.95
N ASP A 212 -2.30 -30.78 -20.23
CA ASP A 212 -1.72 -31.85 -21.04
C ASP A 212 -0.22 -31.63 -21.32
N MET A 213 0.18 -30.40 -21.67
CA MET A 213 1.60 -30.03 -21.87
C MET A 213 2.42 -30.24 -20.60
N LEU A 214 1.91 -29.79 -19.45
CA LEU A 214 2.57 -29.92 -18.14
C LEU A 214 2.70 -31.38 -17.68
N ARG A 215 1.77 -32.25 -18.09
CA ARG A 215 1.81 -33.70 -17.81
C ARG A 215 2.80 -34.42 -18.71
N ARG A 216 2.86 -34.06 -20.00
CA ARG A 216 3.75 -34.70 -20.98
C ARG A 216 5.23 -34.40 -20.67
N GLY A 217 5.54 -33.24 -20.09
CA GLY A 217 6.86 -32.94 -19.52
C GLY A 217 8.01 -32.84 -20.54
N ILE A 218 7.70 -32.77 -21.84
CA ILE A 218 8.66 -32.72 -22.95
C ILE A 218 8.73 -31.31 -23.58
N GLU A 219 7.84 -30.41 -23.19
CA GLU A 219 7.71 -29.09 -23.82
C GLU A 219 8.59 -28.03 -23.14
N THR A 220 9.10 -27.09 -23.94
CA THR A 220 9.95 -26.00 -23.45
C THR A 220 9.09 -24.94 -22.72
N TYR A 221 9.74 -24.04 -21.98
CA TYR A 221 9.01 -22.94 -21.36
C TYR A 221 8.36 -22.05 -22.40
N GLU A 222 9.04 -21.83 -23.52
CA GLU A 222 8.59 -21.03 -24.65
C GLU A 222 7.34 -21.63 -25.31
N ASP A 223 7.24 -22.96 -25.35
CA ASP A 223 6.04 -23.66 -25.84
C ASP A 223 4.87 -23.46 -24.88
N LEU A 224 5.09 -23.61 -23.57
CA LEU A 224 4.10 -23.34 -22.52
C LEU A 224 3.62 -21.88 -22.55
N GLU A 225 4.56 -20.94 -22.69
CA GLU A 225 4.29 -19.51 -22.73
C GLU A 225 3.41 -19.14 -23.93
N ARG A 226 3.64 -19.73 -25.11
CA ARG A 226 2.84 -19.47 -26.31
C ARG A 226 1.37 -19.85 -26.15
N VAL A 227 1.09 -20.87 -25.33
CA VAL A 227 -0.28 -21.31 -25.04
C VAL A 227 -0.87 -20.52 -23.87
N ALA A 228 -0.07 -20.19 -22.86
CA ALA A 228 -0.52 -19.50 -21.66
C ALA A 228 -0.64 -17.98 -21.80
N VAL A 229 0.11 -17.36 -22.71
CA VAL A 229 0.12 -15.90 -22.90
C VAL A 229 -0.20 -15.61 -24.36
N ARG A 230 -1.36 -15.00 -24.61
CA ARG A 230 -1.73 -14.59 -25.96
C ARG A 230 -0.82 -13.44 -26.41
N ALA A 231 -0.06 -13.67 -27.47
CA ALA A 231 0.66 -12.63 -28.18
C ALA A 231 -0.34 -11.84 -29.05
N GLY A 232 -0.09 -10.54 -29.24
CA GLY A 232 -0.98 -9.65 -29.99
C GLY A 232 -1.66 -8.61 -29.11
N ILE A 233 -2.64 -7.91 -29.67
CA ILE A 233 -3.46 -6.92 -28.95
C ILE A 233 -4.79 -7.62 -28.57
N ALA A 234 -5.33 -7.30 -27.39
CA ALA A 234 -6.53 -7.95 -26.83
C ALA A 234 -7.80 -7.26 -27.31
N PRO A 235 -8.83 -7.89 -27.92
CA PRO A 235 -10.02 -7.14 -28.36
C PRO A 235 -10.77 -6.50 -27.18
N PRO A 236 -11.39 -5.29 -27.34
CA PRO A 236 -12.16 -4.61 -26.29
C PRO A 236 -13.23 -5.50 -25.67
N GLN A 237 -13.34 -5.49 -24.35
CA GLN A 237 -14.30 -6.27 -23.57
C GLN A 237 -15.27 -5.37 -22.81
N GLU A 238 -16.46 -5.91 -22.52
CA GLU A 238 -17.43 -5.25 -21.65
C GLU A 238 -16.84 -5.10 -20.24
N GLY A 239 -16.84 -3.86 -19.72
CA GLY A 239 -16.25 -3.53 -18.41
C GLY A 239 -14.83 -2.98 -18.46
N ASP A 240 -14.20 -2.88 -19.65
CA ASP A 240 -12.91 -2.21 -19.82
C ASP A 240 -13.00 -0.72 -19.50
N ARG A 241 -11.92 -0.19 -18.94
CA ARG A 241 -11.76 1.26 -18.72
C ARG A 241 -10.33 1.70 -18.96
N GLU A 242 -10.20 2.88 -19.54
CA GLU A 242 -8.89 3.49 -19.77
C GLU A 242 -8.24 3.87 -18.44
N ILE A 243 -7.03 3.35 -18.21
CA ILE A 243 -6.21 3.66 -17.04
C ILE A 243 -4.88 4.22 -17.51
N PRO A 244 -4.47 5.42 -17.04
CA PRO A 244 -3.16 5.97 -17.34
C PRO A 244 -2.01 5.07 -16.89
N ALA A 245 -0.92 5.04 -17.67
CA ALA A 245 0.29 4.23 -17.49
C ALA A 245 1.01 4.39 -16.13
N SER A 246 0.59 5.32 -15.29
CA SER A 246 1.25 5.68 -14.03
C SER A 246 0.26 6.03 -12.91
N ARG A 247 -0.98 5.53 -13.02
CA ARG A 247 -2.03 5.70 -12.01
C ARG A 247 -1.57 5.16 -10.66
N TRP A 248 -1.67 5.98 -9.63
CA TRP A 248 -1.40 5.56 -8.25
C TRP A 248 -2.56 4.75 -7.69
N SER A 249 -2.22 3.76 -6.87
CA SER A 249 -3.15 3.01 -6.01
C SER A 249 -2.72 3.15 -4.55
N TYR A 250 -3.66 3.22 -3.63
CA TYR A 250 -3.41 3.08 -2.21
C TYR A 250 -3.31 1.59 -1.85
N HIS A 251 -2.28 1.22 -1.09
CA HIS A 251 -2.08 -0.10 -0.55
C HIS A 251 -2.56 -0.17 0.91
N PRO A 252 -3.26 -1.24 1.34
CA PRO A 252 -3.76 -1.38 2.71
C PRO A 252 -2.72 -1.25 3.83
N ASP A 253 -1.44 -1.48 3.50
CA ASP A 253 -0.30 -1.31 4.43
C ASP A 253 0.12 0.16 4.65
N GLY A 254 -0.61 1.15 4.11
CA GLY A 254 -0.40 2.56 4.42
C GLY A 254 0.55 3.31 3.47
N TYR A 255 0.67 2.86 2.22
CA TYR A 255 1.51 3.50 1.21
C TYR A 255 0.80 3.57 -0.14
N PHE A 256 1.30 4.42 -1.04
CA PHE A 256 0.83 4.51 -2.41
C PHE A 256 1.79 3.76 -3.33
N VAL A 257 1.27 3.08 -4.34
CA VAL A 257 2.05 2.30 -5.30
C VAL A 257 1.51 2.49 -6.72
N ARG A 258 2.42 2.56 -7.69
CA ARG A 258 2.10 2.42 -9.10
C ARG A 258 3.02 1.40 -9.76
N TYR A 259 2.54 0.80 -10.84
CA TYR A 259 3.15 -0.35 -11.49
C TYR A 259 3.58 0.02 -12.91
N LEU A 260 4.85 -0.20 -13.22
CA LEU A 260 5.47 0.07 -14.52
C LEU A 260 6.03 -1.24 -15.08
N PRO A 261 5.21 -2.06 -15.75
CA PRO A 261 5.68 -3.34 -16.30
C PRO A 261 6.49 -3.15 -17.57
N SER A 262 7.54 -3.97 -17.71
CA SER A 262 8.33 -4.11 -18.94
C SER A 262 8.08 -5.49 -19.57
N GLY A 263 6.83 -5.98 -19.49
CA GLY A 263 6.43 -7.37 -19.73
C GLY A 263 5.83 -8.04 -18.47
N TYR A 264 5.34 -9.29 -18.58
CA TYR A 264 4.74 -9.98 -17.42
C TYR A 264 5.77 -10.57 -16.46
N THR A 265 7.02 -10.68 -16.90
CA THR A 265 8.12 -11.26 -16.13
C THR A 265 8.83 -10.24 -15.25
N ARG A 266 8.69 -8.94 -15.55
CA ARG A 266 9.38 -7.87 -14.83
C ARG A 266 8.50 -6.64 -14.67
N THR A 267 8.41 -6.15 -13.44
CA THR A 267 7.65 -4.93 -13.11
C THR A 267 8.45 -4.04 -12.19
N THR A 268 8.55 -2.77 -12.54
CA THR A 268 9.09 -1.73 -11.66
C THR A 268 7.94 -1.14 -10.85
N LEU A 269 8.07 -1.21 -9.53
CA LEU A 269 7.18 -0.55 -8.60
C LEU A 269 7.77 0.80 -8.24
N GLN A 270 6.93 1.82 -8.23
CA GLN A 270 7.22 3.08 -7.56
C GLN A 270 6.27 3.21 -6.38
N ILE A 271 6.84 3.49 -5.20
CA ILE A 271 6.15 3.47 -3.92
C ILE A 271 6.32 4.85 -3.28
N SER A 272 5.24 5.45 -2.79
CA SER A 272 5.27 6.69 -2.00
C SER A 272 4.74 6.39 -0.61
N ILE A 273 5.60 6.52 0.40
CA ILE A 273 5.25 6.36 1.81
C ILE A 273 5.10 7.77 2.40
N PRO A 274 3.87 8.19 2.75
CA PRO A 274 3.61 9.56 3.18
C PRO A 274 4.36 9.90 4.47
N ARG A 275 4.93 11.10 4.51
CA ARG A 275 5.50 11.71 5.70
C ARG A 275 4.39 12.35 6.55
N PRO A 276 4.62 12.57 7.86
CA PRO A 276 3.72 13.40 8.66
C PRO A 276 3.73 14.86 8.18
N TYR A 277 2.54 15.47 8.13
CA TYR A 277 2.34 16.89 7.86
C TYR A 277 1.42 17.50 8.92
N PHE A 278 1.67 18.76 9.22
CA PHE A 278 0.87 19.56 10.13
C PHE A 278 0.09 20.58 9.33
N LEU A 279 -1.22 20.53 9.44
CA LEU A 279 -2.13 21.47 8.79
C LEU A 279 -2.73 22.37 9.86
N ARG A 280 -2.78 23.67 9.57
CA ARG A 280 -3.43 24.65 10.44
C ARG A 280 -4.56 25.34 9.71
N LEU A 281 -5.72 25.34 10.36
CA LEU A 281 -6.88 26.12 9.96
C LEU A 281 -7.03 27.35 10.87
N ASP A 282 -7.60 28.41 10.34
CA ASP A 282 -8.08 29.52 11.18
C ASP A 282 -9.49 29.27 11.73
N GLU A 283 -10.06 30.27 12.40
CA GLU A 283 -11.40 30.21 13.01
C GLU A 283 -12.52 30.11 11.97
N GLN A 284 -12.25 30.52 10.73
CA GLN A 284 -13.15 30.41 9.58
C GLN A 284 -12.95 29.08 8.83
N GLU A 285 -12.20 28.14 9.42
CA GLU A 285 -11.88 26.82 8.86
C GLU A 285 -11.09 26.88 7.55
N ARG A 286 -10.36 27.98 7.31
CA ARG A 286 -9.54 28.16 6.11
C ARG A 286 -8.14 27.63 6.37
N LEU A 287 -7.60 26.91 5.39
CA LEU A 287 -6.22 26.44 5.45
C LEU A 287 -5.26 27.62 5.40
N ILE A 288 -4.48 27.83 6.46
CA ILE A 288 -3.52 28.95 6.58
C ILE A 288 -2.06 28.52 6.59
N SER A 289 -1.76 27.25 6.89
CA SER A 289 -0.39 26.74 6.88
C SER A 289 -0.34 25.22 6.71
N ILE A 290 0.62 24.76 5.92
CA ILE A 290 1.02 23.36 5.82
C ILE A 290 2.50 23.27 6.12
N LYS A 291 2.89 22.39 7.04
CA LYS A 291 4.27 22.21 7.45
C LYS A 291 4.67 20.75 7.46
N ASP A 292 5.84 20.44 6.92
CA ASP A 292 6.43 19.11 7.03
C ASP A 292 7.25 18.96 8.34
N TRP A 293 7.65 17.72 8.65
CA TRP A 293 8.46 17.44 9.83
C TRP A 293 9.87 18.06 9.82
N ARG A 294 10.37 18.53 8.67
CA ARG A 294 11.68 19.20 8.53
C ARG A 294 11.59 20.70 8.71
N GLY A 295 10.38 21.23 8.89
CA GLY A 295 10.11 22.64 9.04
C GLY A 295 9.96 23.40 7.72
N GLN A 296 9.87 22.71 6.58
CA GLN A 296 9.40 23.33 5.34
C GLN A 296 7.91 23.65 5.50
N SER A 297 7.51 24.88 5.17
CA SER A 297 6.13 25.32 5.26
C SER A 297 5.64 26.02 4.00
N LEU A 298 4.35 25.89 3.72
CA LEU A 298 3.60 26.77 2.84
C LEU A 298 2.56 27.51 3.67
N ASP A 299 2.72 28.82 3.78
CA ASP A 299 1.81 29.70 4.49
C ASP A 299 0.91 30.45 3.50
N ILE A 300 -0.36 30.62 3.87
CA ILE A 300 -1.41 31.19 3.01
C ILE A 300 -1.94 32.46 3.67
N GLN A 301 -1.99 33.55 2.92
CA GLN A 301 -2.56 34.81 3.40
C GLN A 301 -3.84 35.14 2.65
N TYR A 302 -4.98 35.10 3.34
CA TYR A 302 -6.29 35.44 2.78
C TYR A 302 -6.43 36.97 2.58
N ASP A 303 -7.29 37.37 1.64
CA ASP A 303 -7.67 38.77 1.42
C ASP A 303 -9.04 39.06 2.03
N ASP A 304 -9.05 39.34 3.33
CA ASP A 304 -10.27 39.58 4.10
C ASP A 304 -11.02 40.87 3.70
N ASN A 305 -10.46 41.68 2.79
CA ASN A 305 -11.16 42.84 2.22
C ASN A 305 -12.18 42.44 1.14
N ILE A 306 -12.08 41.22 0.60
CA ILE A 306 -13.03 40.68 -0.37
C ILE A 306 -13.96 39.76 0.39
N MET A 307 -15.27 40.00 0.28
CA MET A 307 -16.25 39.15 0.93
C MET A 307 -16.19 37.73 0.37
N PRO A 308 -16.38 36.70 1.21
CA PRO A 308 -16.42 35.32 0.74
C PRO A 308 -17.57 35.12 -0.24
N LEU A 309 -17.39 34.18 -1.15
CA LEU A 309 -18.51 33.65 -1.92
C LEU A 309 -19.36 32.80 -0.99
N THR A 310 -20.68 32.98 -1.00
CA THR A 310 -21.61 32.31 -0.09
C THR A 310 -22.73 31.59 -0.82
N GLN A 311 -23.36 30.64 -0.14
CA GLN A 311 -24.62 30.05 -0.58
C GLN A 311 -25.78 31.05 -0.38
N GLU A 312 -26.72 31.13 -1.34
CA GLU A 312 -27.87 32.05 -1.24
C GLU A 312 -28.83 31.70 -0.10
N LYS A 313 -28.90 30.42 0.28
CA LYS A 313 -29.93 29.91 1.19
C LYS A 313 -29.69 30.28 2.66
N ASP A 314 -28.44 30.16 3.11
CA ASP A 314 -28.06 30.30 4.51
C ASP A 314 -26.83 31.20 4.72
N GLY A 315 -26.24 31.72 3.65
CA GLY A 315 -25.07 32.58 3.71
C GLY A 315 -23.78 31.85 4.08
N GLN A 316 -23.75 30.51 4.07
CA GLN A 316 -22.53 29.77 4.40
C GLN A 316 -21.41 30.07 3.38
N PRO A 317 -20.20 30.40 3.84
CA PRO A 317 -19.05 30.61 2.96
C PRO A 317 -18.68 29.32 2.21
N ILE A 318 -18.52 29.44 0.90
CA ILE A 318 -18.07 28.36 0.02
C ILE A 318 -16.65 28.58 -0.51
N ALA A 319 -16.23 29.84 -0.66
CA ALA A 319 -14.91 30.17 -1.17
C ALA A 319 -14.36 31.46 -0.56
N TYR A 320 -13.03 31.51 -0.47
CA TYR A 320 -12.28 32.69 -0.04
C TYR A 320 -11.16 33.02 -1.03
N THR A 321 -10.87 34.31 -1.16
CA THR A 321 -9.71 34.81 -1.91
C THR A 321 -8.46 34.84 -1.03
N PHE A 322 -7.31 34.53 -1.61
CA PHE A 322 -6.00 34.72 -1.00
C PHE A 322 -5.13 35.66 -1.83
N ARG A 323 -4.27 36.41 -1.14
CA ARG A 323 -3.39 37.43 -1.73
C ARG A 323 -1.93 37.00 -1.84
N SER A 324 -1.50 36.00 -1.07
CA SER A 324 -0.17 35.44 -1.23
C SER A 324 -0.05 34.00 -0.74
N LEU A 325 0.89 33.30 -1.37
CA LEU A 325 1.41 32.00 -0.94
C LEU A 325 2.90 32.18 -0.62
N LYS A 326 3.35 31.65 0.52
CA LYS A 326 4.74 31.78 0.96
C LYS A 326 5.32 30.42 1.28
N LEU A 327 6.27 29.98 0.46
CA LEU A 327 7.04 28.76 0.69
C LEU A 327 8.32 29.09 1.46
N THR A 328 8.50 28.48 2.63
CA THR A 328 9.76 28.50 3.38
C THR A 328 10.37 27.11 3.37
N GLN A 329 11.53 26.97 2.75
CA GLN A 329 12.33 25.73 2.74
C GLN A 329 13.47 25.83 3.74
N VAL A 330 13.72 24.74 4.47
CA VAL A 330 14.89 24.61 5.34
C VAL A 330 15.95 23.77 4.60
N LYS A 331 17.04 24.41 4.16
CA LYS A 331 18.17 23.74 3.51
C LYS A 331 19.14 23.16 4.55
N ALA A 332 20.06 22.32 4.07
CA ALA A 332 21.20 21.85 4.87
C ALA A 332 21.92 23.05 5.51
N LYS A 333 22.33 22.92 6.78
CA LYS A 333 22.86 24.01 7.64
C LYS A 333 21.83 25.02 8.17
N LYS A 334 20.54 24.68 8.22
CA LYS A 334 19.45 25.52 8.76
C LYS A 334 19.23 26.84 8.02
N GLN A 335 19.76 26.98 6.80
CA GLN A 335 19.47 28.15 5.98
C GLN A 335 18.02 28.10 5.50
N LYS A 336 17.25 29.14 5.81
CA LYS A 336 15.87 29.29 5.33
C LYS A 336 15.87 29.99 3.98
N LEU A 337 15.39 29.31 2.94
CA LEU A 337 15.06 29.94 1.66
C LEU A 337 13.56 30.22 1.67
N THR A 338 13.18 31.46 1.39
CA THR A 338 11.76 31.85 1.36
C THR A 338 11.44 32.43 0.00
N ARG A 339 10.33 31.97 -0.58
CA ARG A 339 9.73 32.51 -1.80
C ARG A 339 8.28 32.86 -1.49
N GLU A 340 7.87 34.06 -1.88
CA GLU A 340 6.49 34.52 -1.73
C GLU A 340 5.97 34.93 -3.10
N TRP A 341 4.81 34.38 -3.45
CA TRP A 341 4.07 34.74 -4.65
C TRP A 341 2.89 35.60 -4.21
N SER A 342 2.92 36.88 -4.58
CA SER A 342 1.82 37.81 -4.35
C SER A 342 0.94 37.88 -5.59
N GLY A 343 -0.36 37.89 -5.39
CA GLY A 343 -1.34 37.94 -6.47
C GLY A 343 -2.70 37.50 -5.97
N ARG A 344 -3.72 37.62 -6.82
CA ARG A 344 -5.06 37.17 -6.45
C ARG A 344 -5.24 35.70 -6.81
N GLY A 345 -5.45 34.87 -5.80
CA GLY A 345 -5.97 33.51 -5.94
C GLY A 345 -7.23 33.33 -5.10
N TRP A 346 -7.88 32.18 -5.21
CA TRP A 346 -9.04 31.84 -4.40
C TRP A 346 -9.20 30.33 -4.29
N THR A 347 -9.86 29.83 -3.24
CA THR A 347 -10.09 28.40 -3.03
C THR A 347 -11.47 28.10 -2.46
N LEU A 348 -11.99 26.91 -2.77
CA LEU A 348 -13.21 26.37 -2.16
C LEU A 348 -12.87 25.82 -0.77
N ILE A 349 -13.67 26.21 0.22
CA ILE A 349 -13.60 25.65 1.57
C ILE A 349 -14.74 24.67 1.86
N SER A 350 -15.80 24.72 1.06
CA SER A 350 -16.92 23.78 1.09
C SER A 350 -17.49 23.61 -0.31
N LEU A 351 -18.12 22.47 -0.58
CA LEU A 351 -18.78 22.20 -1.85
C LEU A 351 -20.30 22.18 -1.63
N PRO A 352 -21.06 23.13 -2.22
CA PRO A 352 -22.51 23.20 -2.12
C PRO A 352 -23.17 21.99 -2.78
N ASP A 353 -24.36 21.59 -2.33
CA ASP A 353 -25.08 20.47 -2.93
C ASP A 353 -25.54 20.78 -4.37
N LYS A 354 -25.69 19.72 -5.18
CA LYS A 354 -26.16 19.86 -6.56
C LYS A 354 -27.54 20.51 -6.60
N GLY A 355 -27.60 21.76 -7.05
CA GLY A 355 -28.83 22.55 -7.19
C GLY A 355 -28.97 23.68 -6.18
N GLU A 356 -28.06 23.78 -5.21
CA GLU A 356 -27.98 24.97 -4.36
C GLU A 356 -27.52 26.18 -5.17
N LYS A 357 -28.15 27.33 -4.91
CA LYS A 357 -27.81 28.57 -5.59
C LYS A 357 -26.67 29.25 -4.85
N ILE A 358 -25.67 29.68 -5.61
CA ILE A 358 -24.52 30.42 -5.14
C ILE A 358 -24.78 31.90 -5.36
N SER A 359 -24.47 32.73 -4.36
CA SER A 359 -24.65 34.18 -4.46
C SER A 359 -23.93 34.73 -5.70
N ARG A 360 -24.59 35.67 -6.38
CA ARG A 360 -23.99 36.39 -7.52
C ARG A 360 -23.02 37.49 -7.09
N GLU A 361 -23.04 37.86 -5.81
CA GLU A 361 -22.14 38.87 -5.27
C GLU A 361 -20.70 38.37 -5.28
N ASN A 362 -19.77 39.23 -5.70
CA ASN A 362 -18.33 38.99 -5.74
C ASN A 362 -17.86 37.87 -6.68
N GLN A 363 -18.72 37.30 -7.53
CA GLN A 363 -18.35 36.21 -8.45
C GLN A 363 -17.21 36.59 -9.41
N GLU A 364 -17.03 37.88 -9.70
CA GLU A 364 -15.93 38.41 -10.52
C GLU A 364 -14.54 38.12 -9.95
N TYR A 365 -14.44 37.82 -8.65
CA TYR A 365 -13.18 37.45 -7.98
C TYR A 365 -12.87 35.95 -8.06
N TYR A 366 -13.83 35.12 -8.49
CA TYR A 366 -13.76 33.66 -8.49
C TYR A 366 -13.74 33.10 -9.92
N ALA A 367 -12.69 33.44 -10.67
CA ALA A 367 -12.53 32.98 -12.04
C ALA A 367 -12.53 31.43 -12.14
N ARG A 368 -13.23 30.87 -13.14
CA ARG A 368 -13.41 29.42 -13.36
C ARG A 368 -14.14 28.69 -12.23
N LEU A 369 -15.01 29.39 -11.48
CA LEU A 369 -15.81 28.81 -10.39
C LEU A 369 -16.52 27.50 -10.76
N ASN A 370 -17.19 27.46 -11.91
CA ASN A 370 -17.92 26.26 -12.35
C ASN A 370 -17.00 25.05 -12.56
N GLU A 371 -15.80 25.27 -13.12
CA GLU A 371 -14.81 24.21 -13.32
C GLU A 371 -14.26 23.72 -11.98
N ALA A 372 -13.96 24.63 -11.06
CA ALA A 372 -13.51 24.29 -9.71
C ALA A 372 -14.56 23.51 -8.92
N LEU A 373 -15.84 23.89 -8.99
CA LEU A 373 -16.94 23.16 -8.36
C LEU A 373 -17.11 21.75 -8.96
N GLN A 374 -17.07 21.65 -10.29
CA GLN A 374 -17.15 20.36 -10.98
C GLN A 374 -15.97 19.45 -10.60
N TRP A 375 -14.75 20.00 -10.58
CA TRP A 375 -13.55 19.30 -10.15
C TRP A 375 -13.66 18.88 -8.68
N GLY A 376 -14.07 19.80 -7.79
CA GLY A 376 -14.23 19.55 -6.36
C GLY A 376 -15.24 18.43 -6.07
N HIS A 377 -16.39 18.43 -6.73
CA HIS A 377 -17.37 17.33 -6.61
C HIS A 377 -16.81 16.00 -7.11
N SER A 378 -16.12 16.00 -8.25
CA SER A 378 -15.46 14.79 -8.77
C SER A 378 -14.43 14.27 -7.77
N HIS A 379 -13.60 15.17 -7.22
CA HIS A 379 -12.58 14.83 -6.25
C HIS A 379 -13.17 14.31 -4.93
N ARG A 380 -14.19 14.98 -4.35
CA ARG A 380 -14.88 14.51 -3.14
C ARG A 380 -15.42 13.09 -3.34
N ASN A 381 -16.03 12.81 -4.49
CA ASN A 381 -16.51 11.45 -4.81
C ASN A 381 -15.36 10.43 -4.91
N GLN A 382 -14.21 10.82 -5.48
CA GLN A 382 -13.03 9.94 -5.54
C GLN A 382 -12.48 9.64 -4.14
N VAL A 383 -12.40 10.64 -3.26
CA VAL A 383 -11.99 10.45 -1.85
C VAL A 383 -12.98 9.54 -1.13
N GLU A 384 -14.28 9.79 -1.24
CA GLU A 384 -15.29 8.97 -0.59
C GLU A 384 -15.27 7.52 -1.07
N ASN A 385 -15.13 7.28 -2.37
CA ASN A 385 -15.01 5.93 -2.93
C ASN A 385 -13.78 5.19 -2.38
N LEU A 386 -12.65 5.89 -2.24
CA LEU A 386 -11.44 5.32 -1.64
C LEU A 386 -11.65 4.99 -0.16
N LEU A 387 -12.26 5.91 0.59
CA LEU A 387 -12.46 5.73 2.02
C LEU A 387 -13.57 4.71 2.34
N GLN A 388 -14.52 4.45 1.45
CA GLN A 388 -15.57 3.42 1.64
C GLN A 388 -15.00 2.02 1.88
N GLN A 389 -13.74 1.78 1.55
CA GLN A 389 -13.03 0.52 1.81
C GLN A 389 -12.71 0.28 3.30
N VAL A 390 -12.83 1.30 4.15
CA VAL A 390 -12.59 1.21 5.59
C VAL A 390 -13.86 1.51 6.39
N PRO A 391 -14.01 1.02 7.63
CA PRO A 391 -15.16 1.34 8.47
C PRO A 391 -15.36 2.86 8.65
N GLN A 392 -16.60 3.31 8.77
CA GLN A 392 -16.93 4.71 9.07
C GLN A 392 -16.64 5.03 10.54
N THR A 393 -16.02 6.18 10.80
CA THR A 393 -15.77 6.74 12.12
C THR A 393 -15.96 8.26 12.08
N PRO A 394 -16.26 8.95 13.20
CA PRO A 394 -16.39 10.40 13.21
C PRO A 394 -15.09 11.13 12.79
N LEU A 395 -13.93 10.56 13.12
CA LEU A 395 -12.64 11.13 12.73
C LEU A 395 -12.41 10.99 11.22
N ARG A 396 -12.83 9.88 10.61
CA ARG A 396 -12.79 9.70 9.15
C ARG A 396 -13.60 10.76 8.41
N GLU A 397 -14.81 11.10 8.87
CA GLU A 397 -15.64 12.13 8.24
C GLU A 397 -14.92 13.48 8.21
N GLY A 398 -14.35 13.90 9.34
CA GLY A 398 -13.56 15.13 9.41
C GLY A 398 -12.30 15.11 8.54
N ILE A 399 -11.60 13.97 8.45
CA ILE A 399 -10.43 13.84 7.58
C ILE A 399 -10.83 13.79 6.10
N SER A 400 -11.97 13.18 5.76
CA SER A 400 -12.49 13.14 4.38
C SER A 400 -12.75 14.55 3.87
N GLU A 401 -13.47 15.36 4.65
CA GLU A 401 -13.77 16.74 4.29
C GLU A 401 -12.49 17.57 4.17
N MET A 402 -11.56 17.44 5.13
CA MET A 402 -10.25 18.10 5.05
C MET A 402 -9.45 17.65 3.81
N THR A 403 -9.52 16.37 3.44
CA THR A 403 -8.84 15.82 2.26
C THR A 403 -9.42 16.42 0.98
N ALA A 404 -10.75 16.56 0.90
CA ALA A 404 -11.43 17.19 -0.22
C ALA A 404 -11.13 18.70 -0.30
N GLN A 405 -11.13 19.39 0.84
CA GLN A 405 -10.78 20.81 0.95
C GLN A 405 -9.33 21.06 0.51
N LEU A 406 -8.38 20.23 0.97
CA LEU A 406 -6.99 20.31 0.54
C LEU A 406 -6.84 20.05 -0.96
N GLY A 407 -7.61 19.11 -1.52
CA GLY A 407 -7.67 18.90 -2.96
C GLY A 407 -8.11 20.15 -3.72
N CYS A 408 -9.17 20.82 -3.26
CA CYS A 408 -9.64 22.07 -3.85
C CYS A 408 -8.58 23.18 -3.74
N PHE A 409 -7.86 23.23 -2.63
CA PHE A 409 -6.74 24.15 -2.45
C PHE A 409 -5.58 23.86 -3.41
N ILE A 410 -5.22 22.59 -3.63
CA ILE A 410 -4.19 22.19 -4.61
C ILE A 410 -4.58 22.67 -6.01
N TYR A 411 -5.82 22.39 -6.44
CA TYR A 411 -6.34 22.84 -7.73
C TYR A 411 -6.24 24.37 -7.88
N SER A 412 -6.62 25.10 -6.84
CA SER A 412 -6.50 26.57 -6.79
C SER A 412 -5.06 27.07 -6.84
N ALA A 413 -4.15 26.42 -6.11
CA ALA A 413 -2.74 26.78 -6.07
C ALA A 413 -2.05 26.53 -7.42
N GLU A 414 -2.39 25.44 -8.11
CA GLU A 414 -1.86 25.14 -9.45
C GLU A 414 -2.28 26.21 -10.47
N ASN A 415 -3.56 26.58 -10.49
CA ASN A 415 -4.06 27.67 -11.35
C ASN A 415 -3.40 29.02 -10.99
N PHE A 416 -3.24 29.31 -9.70
CA PHE A 416 -2.57 30.51 -9.24
C PHE A 416 -1.11 30.57 -9.72
N PHE A 417 -0.37 29.45 -9.62
CA PHE A 417 1.00 29.40 -10.11
C PHE A 417 1.08 29.45 -11.64
N GLU A 418 0.15 28.85 -12.38
CA GLU A 418 0.13 28.95 -13.85
C GLU A 418 0.01 30.41 -14.34
N VAL A 419 -0.79 31.22 -13.65
CA VAL A 419 -0.97 32.65 -13.98
C VAL A 419 0.24 33.48 -13.58
N ASN A 420 0.81 33.25 -12.38
CA ASN A 420 1.88 34.10 -11.84
C ASN A 420 3.30 33.70 -12.29
N SER A 421 3.56 32.42 -12.58
CA SER A 421 4.89 31.92 -13.00
C SER A 421 5.33 32.44 -14.37
N LYS A 422 4.38 32.83 -15.24
CA LYS A 422 4.68 33.42 -16.57
C LYS A 422 5.46 34.74 -16.49
N ASN A 423 5.46 35.40 -15.33
CA ASN A 423 6.08 36.71 -15.15
C ASN A 423 7.45 36.67 -14.44
N ASP A 424 7.81 35.58 -13.76
CA ASP A 424 8.89 35.58 -12.75
C ASP A 424 10.06 34.61 -13.01
N GLY A 425 10.03 33.82 -14.09
CA GLY A 425 11.05 32.81 -14.42
C GLY A 425 10.88 31.51 -13.63
N ASP A 426 10.99 30.35 -14.31
CA ASP A 426 10.81 29.00 -13.72
C ASP A 426 12.03 28.62 -12.88
N ASP A 427 12.04 28.99 -11.59
CA ASP A 427 13.05 28.53 -10.62
C ASP A 427 12.69 27.16 -10.00
N GLY A 428 11.52 26.61 -10.34
CA GLY A 428 11.01 25.32 -9.88
C GLY A 428 10.41 25.33 -8.46
N MET A 429 10.37 26.46 -7.77
CA MET A 429 9.84 26.54 -6.39
C MET A 429 8.32 26.33 -6.35
N GLU A 430 7.59 26.67 -7.41
CA GLU A 430 6.15 26.37 -7.53
C GLU A 430 5.91 24.85 -7.54
N LYS A 431 6.74 24.11 -8.27
CA LYS A 431 6.68 22.63 -8.32
C LYS A 431 6.95 22.03 -6.94
N GLU A 432 7.87 22.59 -6.17
CA GLU A 432 8.11 22.16 -4.78
C GLU A 432 6.97 22.54 -3.82
N ALA A 433 6.29 23.68 -4.01
CA ALA A 433 5.10 24.04 -3.25
C ALA A 433 3.96 23.05 -3.52
N ILE A 434 3.65 22.77 -4.80
CA ILE A 434 2.62 21.80 -5.19
C ILE A 434 2.96 20.38 -4.69
N LYS A 435 4.23 19.99 -4.76
CA LYS A 435 4.69 18.71 -4.20
C LYS A 435 4.45 18.62 -2.70
N LEU A 436 4.77 19.68 -1.94
CA LEU A 436 4.50 19.73 -0.49
C LEU A 436 3.01 19.50 -0.20
N LEU A 437 2.13 20.13 -0.97
CA LEU A 437 0.68 19.96 -0.84
C LEU A 437 0.24 18.53 -1.15
N LYS A 438 0.73 17.93 -2.25
CA LYS A 438 0.39 16.55 -2.64
C LYS A 438 0.93 15.52 -1.65
N GLU A 439 2.06 15.78 -1.00
CA GLU A 439 2.57 14.94 0.09
C GLU A 439 1.70 15.06 1.36
N ALA A 440 1.23 16.27 1.70
CA ALA A 440 0.27 16.47 2.78
C ALA A 440 -1.08 15.80 2.50
N TRP A 441 -1.51 15.79 1.24
CA TRP A 441 -2.73 15.11 0.80
C TRP A 441 -2.65 13.59 0.96
N GLN A 442 -1.54 13.01 0.51
CA GLN A 442 -1.22 11.60 0.75
C GLN A 442 -1.19 11.26 2.24
N HIS A 443 -0.70 12.18 3.09
CA HIS A 443 -0.69 12.01 4.54
C HIS A 443 -2.10 11.92 5.13
N LEU A 444 -3.00 12.85 4.77
CA LEU A 444 -4.39 12.83 5.23
C LEU A 444 -5.12 11.54 4.83
N ILE A 445 -4.99 11.13 3.57
CA ILE A 445 -5.57 9.88 3.07
C ILE A 445 -5.06 8.69 3.87
N ARG A 446 -3.74 8.63 4.13
CA ARG A 446 -3.15 7.57 4.95
C ARG A 446 -3.74 7.55 6.36
N ILE A 447 -3.93 8.69 7.01
CA ILE A 447 -4.55 8.75 8.33
C ILE A 447 -5.98 8.18 8.26
N ALA A 448 -6.81 8.67 7.33
CA ALA A 448 -8.20 8.22 7.18
C ALA A 448 -8.28 6.71 6.92
N MET A 449 -7.40 6.18 6.08
CA MET A 449 -7.38 4.76 5.73
C MET A 449 -6.83 3.87 6.84
N MET A 450 -5.88 4.35 7.66
CA MET A 450 -5.26 3.56 8.73
C MET A 450 -5.99 3.66 10.08
N GLU A 451 -6.95 4.57 10.22
CA GLU A 451 -7.58 4.87 11.52
C GLU A 451 -8.16 3.63 12.22
N HIS A 452 -8.87 2.76 11.50
CA HIS A 452 -9.45 1.55 12.07
C HIS A 452 -8.39 0.59 12.63
N GLN A 453 -7.20 0.53 12.02
CA GLN A 453 -6.07 -0.27 12.50
C GLN A 453 -5.43 0.34 13.74
N ILE A 454 -5.44 1.68 13.82
CA ILE A 454 -5.00 2.40 15.02
C ILE A 454 -6.01 2.16 16.16
N ALA A 455 -7.32 2.25 15.87
CA ALA A 455 -8.39 2.03 16.83
C ALA A 455 -8.44 0.59 17.35
N SER A 456 -8.21 -0.43 16.51
CA SER A 456 -8.13 -1.82 16.97
C SER A 456 -6.90 -2.08 17.86
N ARG A 457 -5.83 -1.30 17.71
CA ARG A 457 -4.67 -1.31 18.60
C ARG A 457 -4.89 -0.50 19.89
N LYS A 458 -5.88 0.42 19.92
CA LYS A 458 -6.24 1.20 21.13
C LYS A 458 -6.77 0.33 22.27
N THR A 459 -7.19 -0.91 22.02
CA THR A 459 -7.55 -1.87 23.07
C THR A 459 -6.34 -2.41 23.86
N GLU A 460 -5.11 -2.21 23.38
CA GLU A 460 -3.88 -2.64 24.06
C GLU A 460 -2.93 -1.48 24.45
N MET A 461 -3.03 -0.30 23.82
CA MET A 461 -2.25 0.89 24.21
C MET A 461 -3.03 2.19 23.97
N SER A 462 -3.12 3.03 25.00
CA SER A 462 -3.79 4.34 24.98
C SER A 462 -3.05 5.40 24.12
N ALA A 463 -3.85 6.14 23.33
CA ALA A 463 -3.68 7.42 22.60
C ALA A 463 -2.54 8.38 23.05
N GLU A 464 -1.96 9.33 22.29
CA GLU A 464 -2.29 10.07 21.05
C GLU A 464 -1.05 10.89 20.62
N PRO A 465 -0.53 10.76 19.38
CA PRO A 465 0.03 11.97 18.72
C PRO A 465 -0.38 12.12 17.24
N TYR A 466 -1.33 11.32 16.75
CA TYR A 466 -1.56 11.17 15.31
C TYR A 466 -2.35 12.30 14.63
N LEU A 467 -2.94 13.22 15.40
CA LEU A 467 -3.72 14.33 14.86
C LEU A 467 -3.52 15.59 15.73
N MET A 468 -2.64 16.50 15.30
CA MET A 468 -2.64 17.87 15.82
C MET A 468 -3.30 18.79 14.79
N LEU A 469 -4.62 18.68 14.66
CA LEU A 469 -5.43 19.75 14.08
C LEU A 469 -5.56 20.84 15.15
N ILE A 470 -4.72 21.87 15.08
CA ILE A 470 -4.79 23.01 15.99
C ILE A 470 -5.77 24.02 15.37
N LYS A 471 -7.02 24.03 15.85
CA LYS A 471 -7.94 25.15 15.59
C LYS A 471 -7.55 26.32 16.50
N GLY A 472 -7.20 27.47 15.92
CA GLY A 472 -7.12 28.77 16.63
C GLY A 472 -6.03 28.96 17.70
N GLY A 473 -5.04 28.06 17.82
CA GLY A 473 -3.97 28.16 18.83
C GLY A 473 -2.60 28.69 18.30
N PRO A 474 -1.77 29.34 19.13
CA PRO A 474 -0.39 29.69 18.76
C PRO A 474 0.45 28.42 18.52
N PHE A 475 1.54 28.58 17.77
CA PHE A 475 2.50 27.51 17.47
C PHE A 475 2.99 26.90 18.79
N LEU A 476 2.71 25.61 19.03
CA LEU A 476 3.60 24.82 19.87
C LEU A 476 4.86 24.57 19.03
N GLU A 477 5.90 25.38 19.25
CA GLU A 477 7.22 25.11 18.69
C GLU A 477 7.75 23.82 19.30
N PHE A 478 7.47 22.68 18.66
CA PHE A 478 8.12 21.43 19.01
C PHE A 478 9.59 21.51 18.58
N SER A 479 10.49 21.42 19.56
CA SER A 479 11.93 21.26 19.34
C SER A 479 12.21 19.92 18.65
N HIS A 480 12.44 19.94 17.32
CA HIS A 480 13.19 19.01 16.44
C HIS A 480 13.15 17.47 16.64
N GLY A 481 12.35 16.91 17.53
CA GLY A 481 12.18 15.46 17.71
C GLY A 481 10.75 15.05 17.39
N ALA A 482 10.52 14.47 16.21
CA ALA A 482 9.26 13.80 15.91
C ALA A 482 9.39 12.29 16.25
N PRO A 483 8.35 11.66 16.85
CA PRO A 483 8.37 10.23 17.11
C PRO A 483 8.29 9.46 15.79
N LEU A 484 9.30 8.64 15.52
CA LEU A 484 9.23 7.59 14.51
C LEU A 484 8.28 6.49 15.01
N LEU A 485 7.38 6.04 14.15
CA LEU A 485 6.55 4.85 14.34
C LEU A 485 7.45 3.61 14.46
N ASN A 486 7.94 3.29 15.66
CA ASN A 486 8.44 1.94 15.96
C ASN A 486 7.23 1.06 16.27
N SER A 487 6.88 0.20 15.30
CA SER A 487 5.94 -0.89 15.50
C SER A 487 6.61 -1.97 16.36
N THR A 488 6.66 -1.78 17.67
CA THR A 488 7.01 -2.86 18.60
C THR A 488 5.87 -3.87 18.69
N SER A 489 6.26 -5.13 18.67
CA SER A 489 5.43 -6.31 18.54
C SER A 489 4.84 -6.77 19.87
N GLY A 490 3.54 -7.00 19.88
CA GLY A 490 2.86 -7.95 20.76
C GLY A 490 1.88 -8.76 19.92
N GLN A 491 1.98 -10.09 20.00
CA GLN A 491 1.18 -11.13 19.34
C GLN A 491 1.42 -11.46 17.84
N GLU A 492 1.61 -12.77 17.65
CA GLU A 492 1.83 -13.51 16.43
C GLU A 492 0.67 -13.33 15.43
N GLY A 493 0.99 -12.87 14.22
CA GLY A 493 0.09 -13.00 13.06
C GLY A 493 -0.06 -11.76 12.16
N GLY A 494 0.23 -10.55 12.65
CA GLY A 494 -0.05 -9.31 11.92
C GLY A 494 1.15 -8.38 11.76
N GLY A 495 2.28 -8.87 11.21
CA GLY A 495 3.50 -8.07 11.13
C GLY A 495 3.39 -6.85 10.22
N GLY A 496 3.38 -5.64 10.81
CA GLY A 496 3.50 -4.36 10.09
C GLY A 496 4.85 -4.23 9.39
N GLY A 497 4.81 -4.17 8.05
CA GLY A 497 5.95 -4.04 7.15
C GLY A 497 5.43 -4.13 5.72
N ILE A 498 6.12 -3.53 4.75
CA ILE A 498 5.66 -3.50 3.36
C ILE A 498 5.78 -4.90 2.76
N GLY A 499 4.64 -5.56 2.55
CA GLY A 499 4.55 -6.84 1.88
C GLY A 499 4.37 -6.66 0.37
N LEU A 500 5.43 -6.82 -0.41
CA LEU A 500 5.34 -6.80 -1.88
C LEU A 500 4.85 -8.12 -2.48
N SER A 501 4.74 -9.16 -1.65
CA SER A 501 4.43 -10.53 -2.01
C SER A 501 2.99 -10.86 -1.62
N GLY A 502 2.07 -10.72 -2.58
CA GLY A 502 0.64 -11.05 -2.40
C GLY A 502 -0.35 -10.09 -3.02
N SER A 503 0.12 -9.01 -3.66
CA SER A 503 -0.69 -8.10 -4.46
C SER A 503 -0.76 -8.54 -5.92
N SER A 504 -1.89 -8.29 -6.58
CA SER A 504 -2.00 -8.38 -8.05
C SER A 504 -2.01 -6.99 -8.67
N ALA A 505 -1.40 -6.87 -9.84
CA ALA A 505 -1.54 -5.71 -10.71
C ALA A 505 -2.56 -6.05 -11.80
N VAL A 506 -3.65 -5.30 -11.90
CA VAL A 506 -4.73 -5.52 -12.87
C VAL A 506 -4.69 -4.43 -13.94
N SER A 507 -4.72 -4.83 -15.22
CA SER A 507 -4.80 -3.90 -16.36
C SER A 507 -6.19 -3.30 -16.47
N GLY A 508 -6.28 -2.02 -16.83
CA GLY A 508 -7.55 -1.31 -17.07
C GLY A 508 -8.28 -1.76 -18.32
N ASN A 509 -7.49 -2.09 -19.33
CA ASN A 509 -7.99 -2.69 -20.56
C ASN A 509 -7.83 -4.20 -20.42
N GLN A 510 -8.93 -4.92 -20.20
CA GLN A 510 -9.03 -6.35 -20.53
C GLN A 510 -9.22 -6.55 -22.05
N GLY A 511 -9.30 -5.44 -22.81
CA GLY A 511 -9.26 -5.30 -24.26
C GLY A 511 -8.83 -3.89 -24.79
N GLU A 512 -7.81 -3.90 -25.64
CA GLU A 512 -7.33 -2.96 -26.69
C GLU A 512 -7.52 -1.45 -26.56
N GLN A 513 -6.39 -0.73 -26.49
CA GLN A 513 -6.20 0.66 -26.96
C GLN A 513 -4.76 0.85 -27.51
N PRO A 514 -4.50 1.95 -28.27
CA PRO A 514 -3.65 1.93 -29.46
C PRO A 514 -2.16 2.18 -29.21
N GLU A 515 -1.42 2.03 -30.31
CA GLU A 515 0.03 2.05 -30.43
C GLU A 515 0.70 3.35 -29.93
N GLY A 516 1.80 3.17 -29.20
CA GLY A 516 2.82 4.20 -28.96
C GLY A 516 4.20 3.59 -29.17
N MET A 517 4.92 4.11 -30.15
CA MET A 517 6.25 3.66 -30.60
C MET A 517 7.35 3.77 -29.53
N GLY A 518 8.38 2.93 -29.70
CA GLY A 518 9.44 2.69 -28.73
C GLY A 518 10.36 3.86 -28.39
N GLY A 519 10.97 3.75 -27.21
CA GLY A 519 12.09 4.57 -26.74
C GLY A 519 13.27 3.68 -26.30
N PRO A 520 14.50 4.23 -26.22
CA PRO A 520 15.73 3.45 -26.28
C PRO A 520 16.10 2.73 -24.97
N VAL A 521 16.76 1.59 -25.16
CA VAL A 521 17.37 0.76 -24.12
C VAL A 521 18.54 1.50 -23.47
N TYR A 522 18.52 1.63 -22.15
CA TYR A 522 19.69 2.03 -21.36
C TYR A 522 20.26 0.80 -20.64
N ASP A 523 21.47 0.41 -21.03
CA ASP A 523 22.28 -0.58 -20.31
C ASP A 523 22.84 0.04 -19.02
N LEU A 524 22.70 -0.68 -17.90
CA LEU A 524 23.40 -0.38 -16.66
C LEU A 524 24.21 -1.61 -16.21
N PRO A 525 25.45 -1.41 -15.72
CA PRO A 525 26.39 -2.50 -15.46
C PRO A 525 26.07 -3.26 -14.17
N VAL A 526 26.34 -4.56 -14.22
CA VAL A 526 26.33 -5.49 -13.08
C VAL A 526 27.62 -5.30 -12.28
N ILE A 527 27.51 -5.08 -10.97
CA ILE A 527 28.64 -5.12 -10.03
C ILE A 527 28.39 -6.27 -9.06
N ASP A 528 29.33 -7.21 -9.05
CA ASP A 528 29.45 -8.35 -8.14
C ASP A 528 30.30 -7.96 -6.91
N LEU A 529 29.85 -8.32 -5.71
CA LEU A 529 30.63 -8.22 -4.48
C LEU A 529 30.21 -9.31 -3.49
N SER A 530 31.04 -10.35 -3.39
CA SER A 530 31.09 -11.31 -2.28
C SER A 530 32.13 -10.88 -1.23
N GLY A 531 31.89 -11.18 0.04
CA GLY A 531 32.88 -11.07 1.11
C GLY A 531 32.29 -10.90 2.52
N GLU A 532 32.30 -11.99 3.28
CA GLU A 532 32.00 -12.09 4.72
C GLU A 532 33.23 -11.74 5.59
N GLU A 533 33.01 -11.30 6.84
CA GLU A 533 33.42 -11.99 8.09
C GLU A 533 33.30 -11.11 9.35
N ALA A 534 33.10 -11.79 10.48
CA ALA A 534 32.61 -11.34 11.79
C ALA A 534 33.72 -10.90 12.77
N GLY A 535 33.32 -10.23 13.86
CA GLY A 535 34.18 -9.90 15.00
C GLY A 535 33.35 -9.58 16.26
N GLU A 536 33.89 -10.00 17.41
CA GLU A 536 33.26 -10.31 18.71
C GLU A 536 32.78 -9.10 19.57
N GLU A 537 31.93 -9.40 20.55
CA GLU A 537 31.12 -8.51 21.40
C GLU A 537 31.70 -8.40 22.83
N GLU A 538 31.67 -7.22 23.46
CA GLU A 538 32.02 -7.01 24.88
C GLU A 538 30.80 -6.52 25.69
N ASP A 539 30.66 -7.06 26.92
CA ASP A 539 29.52 -6.88 27.83
C ASP A 539 29.51 -5.53 28.59
N PHE A 540 28.32 -4.97 28.78
CA PHE A 540 28.03 -3.76 29.58
C PHE A 540 26.98 -4.01 30.69
N PRO A 541 26.94 -3.19 31.76
CA PRO A 541 26.36 -3.58 33.04
C PRO A 541 24.82 -3.46 33.11
N VAL A 542 24.25 -4.32 33.96
CA VAL A 542 22.81 -4.44 34.24
C VAL A 542 22.32 -3.28 35.13
N ILE A 543 21.14 -2.74 34.81
CA ILE A 543 20.45 -1.68 35.55
C ILE A 543 19.78 -2.27 36.80
N ASP A 544 20.11 -1.73 37.98
CA ASP A 544 19.47 -2.06 39.27
C ASP A 544 18.23 -1.16 39.50
N LEU A 545 17.09 -1.80 39.77
CA LEU A 545 15.78 -1.16 39.99
C LEU A 545 15.29 -1.24 41.44
N SER A 546 16.16 -1.60 42.39
CA SER A 546 15.79 -2.00 43.76
C SER A 546 15.27 -0.88 44.70
N GLY A 547 15.09 0.36 44.23
CA GLY A 547 14.76 1.52 45.09
C GLY A 547 13.39 2.20 44.87
N ARG A 548 12.33 1.51 44.43
CA ARG A 548 11.08 2.16 43.97
C ARG A 548 9.91 2.06 44.98
N VAL A 549 9.26 3.20 45.26
CA VAL A 549 8.01 3.30 46.04
C VAL A 549 6.83 2.93 45.11
N GLU A 550 6.17 1.81 45.40
CA GLU A 550 5.16 1.16 44.53
C GLU A 550 3.81 1.89 44.42
N ASP A 551 3.54 2.89 45.26
CA ASP A 551 2.19 3.47 45.38
C ASP A 551 1.88 4.62 44.40
N ASP A 552 2.87 5.32 43.85
CA ASP A 552 2.64 6.49 42.96
C ASP A 552 2.05 6.08 41.59
N PHE A 553 2.36 4.87 41.11
CA PHE A 553 1.89 4.37 39.81
C PHE A 553 0.42 3.91 39.80
N LYS A 554 -0.26 3.92 40.96
CA LYS A 554 -1.71 3.64 41.06
C LYS A 554 -2.57 4.88 40.77
N ASN A 555 -1.99 6.08 40.74
CA ASN A 555 -2.69 7.31 40.38
C ASN A 555 -2.69 7.52 38.85
N PRO A 556 -3.85 7.51 38.17
CA PRO A 556 -3.95 7.68 36.72
C PRO A 556 -3.36 9.00 36.20
N GLU A 557 -3.48 10.09 36.95
CA GLU A 557 -2.96 11.40 36.54
C GLU A 557 -1.43 11.44 36.61
N TYR A 558 -0.85 10.86 37.67
CA TYR A 558 0.60 10.71 37.82
C TYR A 558 1.17 9.82 36.71
N LEU A 559 0.52 8.67 36.46
CA LEU A 559 0.94 7.73 35.42
C LEU A 559 0.89 8.37 34.03
N ASN A 560 -0.11 9.21 33.76
CA ASN A 560 -0.26 9.87 32.46
C ASN A 560 0.80 10.96 32.26
N GLY A 561 1.07 11.78 33.29
CA GLY A 561 2.15 12.77 33.27
C GLY A 561 3.53 12.13 33.12
N TYR A 562 3.79 11.04 33.85
CA TYR A 562 5.02 10.26 33.75
C TYR A 562 5.20 9.66 32.35
N ARG A 563 4.19 8.99 31.79
CA ARG A 563 4.31 8.33 30.47
C ARG A 563 4.50 9.32 29.33
N HIS A 564 3.82 10.46 29.35
CA HIS A 564 3.99 11.50 28.34
C HIS A 564 5.42 12.02 28.31
N ALA A 565 5.94 12.35 29.48
CA ALA A 565 7.28 12.90 29.58
C ALA A 565 8.36 11.84 29.33
N TYR A 566 8.11 10.56 29.65
CA TYR A 566 9.00 9.44 29.34
C TYR A 566 9.29 9.29 27.86
N TRP A 567 8.27 9.31 27.00
CA TRP A 567 8.51 9.21 25.55
C TRP A 567 9.25 10.42 24.99
N LEU A 568 8.99 11.59 25.55
CA LEU A 568 9.69 12.81 25.19
C LEU A 568 11.16 12.71 25.58
N GLY A 569 11.46 12.35 26.83
CA GLY A 569 12.81 12.09 27.31
C GLY A 569 13.53 11.06 26.44
N TYR A 570 12.88 9.94 26.14
CA TYR A 570 13.43 8.86 25.29
C TYR A 570 13.85 9.35 23.92
N ALA A 571 12.99 10.11 23.24
CA ALA A 571 13.33 10.67 21.94
C ALA A 571 14.56 11.58 22.04
N VAL A 572 14.59 12.50 23.00
CA VAL A 572 15.70 13.46 23.12
C VAL A 572 17.01 12.73 23.49
N GLY A 573 16.97 11.78 24.43
CA GLY A 573 18.14 10.97 24.79
C GLY A 573 18.72 10.20 23.59
N SER A 574 17.87 9.53 22.79
CA SER A 574 18.33 8.80 21.60
C SER A 574 19.01 9.72 20.58
N PHE A 575 18.47 10.92 20.35
CA PHE A 575 19.08 11.87 19.42
C PHE A 575 20.42 12.40 19.92
N THR A 576 20.52 12.75 21.20
CA THR A 576 21.77 13.22 21.84
C THR A 576 22.90 12.19 21.66
N ALA A 577 22.60 10.91 21.89
CA ALA A 577 23.57 9.84 21.71
C ALA A 577 23.97 9.60 20.24
N MET A 578 23.02 9.74 19.30
CA MET A 578 23.30 9.65 17.86
C MET A 578 24.19 10.81 17.36
N GLU A 579 24.06 12.00 17.93
CA GLU A 579 24.95 13.13 17.66
C GLU A 579 26.35 12.95 18.28
N GLY A 580 26.54 11.94 19.12
CA GLY A 580 27.83 11.62 19.76
C GLY A 580 28.19 12.56 20.91
N ILE A 581 27.19 13.22 21.49
CA ILE A 581 27.33 14.03 22.70
C ILE A 581 27.48 13.06 23.87
N GLU A 582 28.45 13.29 24.76
CA GLU A 582 28.74 12.42 25.92
C GLU A 582 27.58 12.44 26.93
N TYR A 583 27.38 11.34 27.65
CA TYR A 583 26.27 11.23 28.58
C TYR A 583 26.50 12.11 29.81
N ASP A 584 25.62 13.08 30.04
CA ASP A 584 25.56 13.87 31.27
C ASP A 584 24.14 13.80 31.87
N ASP A 585 24.07 13.49 33.16
CA ASP A 585 22.82 13.45 33.94
C ASP A 585 22.18 14.84 34.15
N SER A 586 22.81 15.92 33.69
CA SER A 586 22.31 17.29 33.77
C SER A 586 21.90 17.90 32.41
N ASP A 587 22.27 17.28 31.28
CA ASP A 587 22.08 17.84 29.93
C ASP A 587 20.60 18.00 29.52
N TYR A 588 19.71 17.26 30.18
CA TYR A 588 18.28 17.27 29.89
C TYR A 588 17.50 18.30 30.72
N GLN A 589 18.15 18.98 31.67
CA GLN A 589 17.55 19.99 32.56
C GLN A 589 17.43 21.36 31.87
N GLY A 590 16.54 21.45 30.87
CA GLY A 590 16.20 22.68 30.16
C GLY A 590 14.86 23.31 30.59
N PRO A 591 14.47 24.47 30.02
CA PRO A 591 13.19 25.12 30.31
C PRO A 591 11.97 24.21 30.11
N LEU A 592 12.06 23.26 29.18
CA LEU A 592 11.06 22.22 28.94
C LEU A 592 10.94 21.27 30.14
N TYR A 593 12.05 20.72 30.62
CA TYR A 593 12.10 19.84 31.78
C TYR A 593 11.59 20.56 33.04
N GLU A 594 11.99 21.82 33.25
CA GLU A 594 11.53 22.60 34.41
C GLU A 594 10.03 22.93 34.38
N SER A 595 9.42 22.98 33.19
CA SER A 595 7.98 23.19 33.04
C SER A 595 7.12 21.96 33.32
N LEU A 596 7.73 20.77 33.44
CA LEU A 596 7.00 19.54 33.69
C LEU A 596 6.58 19.43 35.16
N PRO A 597 5.40 18.87 35.46
CA PRO A 597 5.05 18.46 36.82
C PRO A 597 6.00 17.35 37.29
N GLU A 598 6.12 17.12 38.61
CA GLU A 598 7.06 16.14 39.20
C GLU A 598 6.97 14.74 38.57
N ALA A 599 5.75 14.26 38.30
CA ALA A 599 5.55 12.99 37.58
C ALA A 599 6.17 13.02 36.18
N GLY A 600 6.01 14.15 35.48
CA GLY A 600 6.59 14.40 34.17
C GLY A 600 8.12 14.53 34.22
N LYS A 601 8.69 15.24 35.19
CA LYS A 601 10.15 15.33 35.35
C LYS A 601 10.78 13.95 35.49
N ARG A 602 10.20 13.12 36.37
CA ARG A 602 10.64 11.73 36.58
C ARG A 602 10.48 10.87 35.33
N GLY A 603 9.34 10.99 34.64
CA GLY A 603 9.11 10.31 33.38
C GLY A 603 10.19 10.67 32.36
N PHE A 604 10.43 11.96 32.17
CA PHE A 604 11.43 12.50 31.24
C PHE A 604 12.84 12.00 31.52
N GLU A 605 13.27 11.96 32.78
CA GLU A 605 14.56 11.39 33.18
C GLU A 605 14.70 9.92 32.78
N ASP A 606 13.74 9.09 33.19
CA ASP A 606 13.76 7.65 32.91
C ASP A 606 13.74 7.39 31.40
N GLY A 607 12.96 8.21 30.68
CA GLY A 607 12.92 8.23 29.22
C GLY A 607 14.27 8.55 28.61
N TRP A 608 14.86 9.68 28.99
CA TRP A 608 16.15 10.16 28.50
C TRP A 608 17.24 9.12 28.62
N LYS A 609 17.36 8.49 29.80
CA LYS A 609 18.35 7.43 30.06
C LYS A 609 18.18 6.24 29.12
N ALA A 610 16.94 5.76 29.00
CA ALA A 610 16.61 4.64 28.12
C ALA A 610 16.87 4.97 26.65
N GLY A 611 16.47 6.18 26.22
CA GLY A 611 16.67 6.66 24.87
C GLY A 611 18.14 6.80 24.50
N TYR A 612 18.92 7.42 25.38
CA TYR A 612 20.35 7.64 25.17
C TYR A 612 21.11 6.33 25.02
N ASN A 613 20.85 5.33 25.87
CA ASN A 613 21.49 4.01 25.76
C ASN A 613 21.22 3.36 24.41
N VAL A 614 19.98 3.40 23.92
CA VAL A 614 19.62 2.84 22.61
C VAL A 614 20.30 3.61 21.47
N GLY A 615 20.25 4.95 21.51
CA GLY A 615 20.87 5.80 20.49
C GLY A 615 22.40 5.67 20.47
N TYR A 616 23.03 5.38 21.61
CA TYR A 616 24.47 5.17 21.72
C TYR A 616 24.90 3.87 21.05
N THR A 617 24.19 2.77 21.32
CA THR A 617 24.45 1.46 20.69
C THR A 617 24.28 1.54 19.16
N GLU A 618 23.20 2.15 18.69
CA GLU A 618 22.94 2.34 17.26
C GLU A 618 23.95 3.31 16.60
N GLY A 619 24.35 4.36 17.31
CA GLY A 619 25.33 5.36 16.85
C GLY A 619 26.75 4.80 16.77
N GLU A 620 27.16 3.95 17.71
CA GLU A 620 28.42 3.19 17.70
C GLU A 620 28.51 2.29 16.46
N GLU A 621 27.47 1.50 16.17
CA GLU A 621 27.42 0.68 14.97
C GLU A 621 27.55 1.51 13.68
N PHE A 622 26.84 2.65 13.63
CA PHE A 622 26.88 3.55 12.49
C PHE A 622 28.28 4.16 12.30
N ARG A 623 28.92 4.63 13.38
CA ARG A 623 30.29 5.16 13.35
C ARG A 623 31.32 4.10 12.98
N LYS A 624 31.17 2.85 13.47
CA LYS A 624 32.00 1.71 13.06
C LYS A 624 31.85 1.41 11.56
N LYS A 625 30.62 1.43 11.02
CA LYS A 625 30.35 1.29 9.56
C LYS A 625 31.00 2.42 8.74
N MET A 626 30.95 3.67 9.22
CA MET A 626 31.52 4.83 8.52
C MET A 626 33.06 4.89 8.60
N LYS A 627 33.69 4.41 9.68
CA LYS A 627 35.16 4.27 9.75
C LYS A 627 35.67 3.18 8.80
N LYS A 628 34.94 2.07 8.64
CA LYS A 628 35.26 1.00 7.66
C LYS A 628 35.25 1.49 6.21
N SER A 629 34.52 2.56 5.87
CA SER A 629 34.43 3.07 4.49
C SER A 629 35.53 4.07 4.10
N LYS A 630 36.35 4.55 5.06
CA LYS A 630 37.45 5.49 4.78
C LYS A 630 38.82 4.83 4.64
N GLY A 631 38.92 3.52 4.88
CA GLY A 631 40.12 2.70 4.65
C GLY A 631 39.94 1.77 3.45
N ARG A 632 39.83 2.34 2.25
CA ARG A 632 40.02 1.63 0.97
C ARG A 632 40.58 2.59 -0.06
#